data_AF-A0A7X9EEC6-F1
#
_entry.id   AF-A0A7X9EEC6-F1
#
_cell.length_a   1.000
_cell.length_b   1.000
_cell.length_c   1.000
_cell.angle_alpha   90.00
_cell.angle_beta   90.00
_cell.angle_gamma   90.00
#
_symmetry.space_group_name_H-M   'P 1'
#
loop_
_entity.id
_entity.type
_entity.pdbx_description
1 polymer ?
#
loop_
_entity_poly.entity_id
_entity_poly.type
_entity_poly.pdbx_seq_one_letter_code
_entity_poly.pdbx_strand_id
1 'polypeptide(L)'
;MSINSYLTDLASDLVLSSDEKLSIGTSINTLSRRLDLYFNSGELHKHFQFGSSTRGTILPRKADSESDIDYMVVFRNPNNYKPDTLLGYLKKFMQKYYSTSEIYRDSPTMVLELNHIKFELVPAKQDYYGNLYIPSKSNLLTEWMRTDPTGFNKKLTDANTRNSSKIKPVIRLMKYWNRGKLKGHYSSYVFEKWIVGRYTYLPRNLVRDYVYDIIESLTYNWNDSDTFKRNLNSSKEIIRQCKEFESRDMPYTAVSEIKKLFPAI
;
A
#
# COMPACT_ATOMS: atom_id res chain seq x y z
N MET A 1 12.27 3.64 -27.97
CA MET A 1 11.78 3.52 -26.59
C MET A 1 12.76 2.64 -25.82
N SER A 2 13.23 3.08 -24.65
CA SER A 2 14.12 2.28 -23.79
C SER A 2 13.33 1.64 -22.65
N ILE A 3 13.95 0.70 -21.92
CA ILE A 3 13.32 0.14 -20.70
C ILE A 3 13.04 1.26 -19.68
N ASN A 4 13.95 2.23 -19.52
CA ASN A 4 13.73 3.31 -18.58
C ASN A 4 12.54 4.20 -18.96
N SER A 5 12.40 4.56 -20.24
CA SER A 5 11.23 5.34 -20.67
C SER A 5 9.94 4.54 -20.45
N TYR A 6 9.92 3.27 -20.83
CA TYR A 6 8.77 2.38 -20.64
C TYR A 6 8.34 2.27 -19.16
N LEU A 7 9.28 2.02 -18.25
CA LEU A 7 8.98 1.92 -16.83
C LEU A 7 8.54 3.25 -16.22
N THR A 8 9.05 4.37 -16.73
CA THR A 8 8.63 5.71 -16.28
C THR A 8 7.20 6.01 -16.71
N ASP A 9 6.84 5.65 -17.94
CA ASP A 9 5.48 5.79 -18.48
C ASP A 9 4.51 4.92 -17.67
N LEU A 10 4.83 3.63 -17.50
CA LEU A 10 4.00 2.72 -16.71
C LEU A 10 3.85 3.18 -15.24
N ALA A 11 4.91 3.71 -14.63
CA ALA A 11 4.82 4.23 -13.25
C ALA A 11 3.91 5.46 -13.13
N SER A 12 3.70 6.17 -14.24
CA SER A 12 2.76 7.29 -14.36
C SER A 12 1.34 6.77 -14.57
N ASP A 13 1.15 5.72 -15.39
CA ASP A 13 -0.15 5.05 -15.56
C ASP A 13 -0.65 4.37 -14.28
N LEU A 14 0.28 3.98 -13.39
CA LEU A 14 0.00 3.43 -12.06
C LEU A 14 -0.38 4.51 -11.03
N VAL A 15 -0.47 5.78 -11.41
CA VAL A 15 -1.05 6.83 -10.56
C VAL A 15 -2.56 6.85 -10.75
N LEU A 16 -3.33 6.96 -9.65
CA LEU A 16 -4.78 7.17 -9.73
C LEU A 16 -5.09 8.34 -10.67
N SER A 17 -5.99 8.09 -11.63
CA SER A 17 -6.51 9.12 -12.52
C SER A 17 -7.22 10.23 -11.74
N SER A 18 -7.44 11.37 -12.38
CA SER A 18 -8.17 12.49 -11.77
C SER A 18 -9.58 12.08 -11.34
N ASP A 19 -10.27 11.29 -12.17
CA ASP A 19 -11.64 10.82 -11.89
C ASP A 19 -11.66 9.82 -10.73
N GLU A 20 -10.71 8.89 -10.67
CA GLU A 20 -10.56 7.98 -9.52
C GLU A 20 -10.31 8.77 -8.23
N LYS A 21 -9.42 9.77 -8.25
CA LYS A 21 -9.15 10.63 -7.09
C LYS A 21 -10.38 11.40 -6.64
N LEU A 22 -11.16 11.96 -7.56
CA LEU A 22 -12.39 12.67 -7.26
C LEU A 22 -13.46 11.76 -6.66
N SER A 23 -13.64 10.57 -7.25
CA SER A 23 -14.59 9.56 -6.77
C SER A 23 -14.23 9.06 -5.37
N ILE A 24 -12.97 8.69 -5.15
CA ILE A 24 -12.44 8.28 -3.84
C ILE A 24 -12.56 9.41 -2.82
N GLY A 25 -12.21 10.65 -3.21
CA GLY A 25 -12.33 11.84 -2.34
C GLY A 25 -13.77 12.10 -1.89
N THR A 26 -14.74 11.95 -2.79
CA THR A 26 -16.17 12.06 -2.46
C THR A 26 -16.60 11.01 -1.44
N SER A 27 -16.11 9.78 -1.60
CA SER A 27 -16.40 8.68 -0.70
C SER A 27 -15.73 8.84 0.68
N ILE A 28 -14.50 9.36 0.73
CA ILE A 28 -13.80 9.75 1.97
C ILE A 28 -14.58 10.83 2.72
N ASN A 29 -14.99 11.90 2.03
CA ASN A 29 -15.76 13.00 2.64
C ASN A 29 -17.10 12.51 3.18
N THR A 30 -17.76 11.62 2.43
CA THR A 30 -19.03 11.01 2.86
C THR A 30 -18.84 10.12 4.08
N LEU A 31 -17.80 9.29 4.11
CA LEU A 31 -17.44 8.45 5.25
C LEU A 31 -17.16 9.30 6.50
N SER A 32 -16.33 10.33 6.35
CA SER A 32 -15.99 11.29 7.41
C SER A 32 -17.25 11.88 8.04
N ARG A 33 -18.12 12.50 7.22
CA ARG A 33 -19.37 13.11 7.70
C ARG A 33 -20.29 12.09 8.39
N ARG A 34 -20.36 10.87 7.88
CA ARG A 34 -21.21 9.82 8.47
C ARG A 34 -20.67 9.34 9.82
N LEU A 35 -19.34 9.25 9.98
CA LEU A 35 -18.71 8.95 11.27
C LEU A 35 -19.06 10.03 12.31
N ASP A 36 -18.90 11.31 11.95
CA ASP A 36 -19.27 12.44 12.81
C ASP A 36 -20.75 12.40 13.24
N LEU A 37 -21.64 12.10 12.28
CA LEU A 37 -23.09 12.00 12.55
C LEU A 37 -23.45 10.80 13.42
N TYR A 38 -22.76 9.67 13.27
CA TYR A 38 -23.05 8.45 14.02
C TYR A 38 -22.53 8.52 15.46
N PHE A 39 -21.30 9.01 15.62
CA PHE A 39 -20.59 9.12 16.89
C PHE A 39 -20.61 10.57 17.39
N ASN A 40 -21.82 11.12 17.50
CA ASN A 40 -22.06 12.53 17.81
C ASN A 40 -22.13 12.83 19.31
N SER A 41 -21.96 11.83 20.17
CA SER A 41 -22.06 11.93 21.63
C SER A 41 -20.68 11.98 22.29
N GLY A 42 -19.62 12.21 21.51
CA GLY A 42 -18.25 12.37 22.00
C GLY A 42 -17.45 11.07 22.09
N GLU A 43 -17.85 10.02 21.37
CA GLU A 43 -17.20 8.71 21.39
C GLU A 43 -15.81 8.73 20.72
N LEU A 44 -15.57 9.69 19.82
CA LEU A 44 -14.32 9.82 19.07
C LEU A 44 -13.42 10.95 19.61
N HIS A 45 -12.12 10.75 19.50
CA HIS A 45 -11.11 11.81 19.56
C HIS A 45 -10.92 12.47 18.20
N LYS A 46 -10.78 11.65 17.16
CA LYS A 46 -10.53 12.05 15.76
C LYS A 46 -10.68 10.84 14.84
N HIS A 47 -10.77 11.09 13.55
CA HIS A 47 -10.63 10.08 12.51
C HIS A 47 -9.98 10.69 11.28
N PHE A 48 -9.22 9.89 10.52
CA PHE A 48 -8.45 10.41 9.39
C PHE A 48 -7.99 9.28 8.45
N GLN A 49 -7.79 9.66 7.18
CA GLN A 49 -7.16 8.81 6.19
C GLN A 49 -5.66 8.67 6.50
N PHE A 50 -5.09 7.48 6.29
CA PHE A 50 -3.65 7.26 6.36
C PHE A 50 -3.20 6.27 5.28
N GLY A 51 -2.03 5.65 5.44
CA GLY A 51 -1.66 4.55 4.57
C GLY A 51 -1.15 4.97 3.19
N SER A 52 -1.15 4.02 2.26
CA SER A 52 -0.51 4.20 0.94
C SER A 52 -1.19 5.27 0.07
N SER A 53 -2.49 5.48 0.31
CA SER A 53 -3.30 6.50 -0.35
C SER A 53 -2.81 7.92 -0.03
N THR A 54 -2.55 8.22 1.24
CA THR A 54 -1.98 9.52 1.66
C THR A 54 -0.51 9.70 1.24
N ARG A 55 0.22 8.60 1.05
CA ARG A 55 1.63 8.63 0.62
C ARG A 55 1.81 8.82 -0.88
N GLY A 56 0.76 8.64 -1.67
CA GLY A 56 0.83 8.64 -3.14
C GLY A 56 1.50 7.37 -3.69
N THR A 57 1.39 6.26 -2.97
CA THR A 57 1.93 4.94 -3.34
C THR A 57 0.84 3.87 -3.49
N ILE A 58 -0.44 4.25 -3.33
CA ILE A 58 -1.59 3.43 -3.71
C ILE A 58 -1.55 3.11 -5.22
N LEU A 59 -2.04 1.92 -5.59
CA LEU A 59 -2.21 1.51 -6.99
C LEU A 59 -3.68 1.65 -7.41
N PRO A 60 -3.97 1.93 -8.70
CA PRO A 60 -5.34 1.89 -9.20
C PRO A 60 -5.87 0.46 -9.19
N ARG A 61 -7.19 0.27 -9.09
CA ARG A 61 -7.79 -1.07 -9.01
C ARG A 61 -7.54 -1.93 -10.25
N LYS A 62 -7.33 -1.31 -11.41
CA LYS A 62 -6.90 -2.01 -12.63
C LYS A 62 -5.53 -2.69 -12.50
N ALA A 63 -4.67 -2.19 -11.61
CA ALA A 63 -3.36 -2.74 -11.32
C ALA A 63 -3.35 -3.60 -10.04
N ASP A 64 -4.23 -3.32 -9.09
CA ASP A 64 -4.42 -4.11 -7.86
C ASP A 64 -5.89 -4.08 -7.40
N SER A 65 -6.64 -5.16 -7.65
CA SER A 65 -8.06 -5.27 -7.32
C SER A 65 -8.37 -5.12 -5.83
N GLU A 66 -7.37 -5.42 -4.98
CA GLU A 66 -7.43 -5.34 -3.52
C GLU A 66 -6.92 -3.99 -3.00
N SER A 67 -6.67 -3.02 -3.87
CA SER A 67 -6.25 -1.70 -3.40
C SER A 67 -7.33 -1.07 -2.52
N ASP A 68 -6.90 -0.59 -1.36
CA ASP A 68 -7.76 -0.14 -0.28
C ASP A 68 -7.37 1.26 0.23
N ILE A 69 -8.32 1.89 0.91
CA ILE A 69 -8.13 3.15 1.64
C ILE A 69 -8.13 2.85 3.14
N ASP A 70 -6.93 2.90 3.72
CA ASP A 70 -6.71 2.89 5.16
C ASP A 70 -7.36 4.12 5.83
N TYR A 71 -8.32 3.90 6.73
CA TYR A 71 -9.03 4.96 7.46
C TYR A 71 -9.06 4.68 8.96
N MET A 72 -8.45 5.55 9.77
CA MET A 72 -8.33 5.36 11.21
C MET A 72 -9.49 6.04 11.95
N VAL A 73 -10.09 5.34 12.90
CA VAL A 73 -11.15 5.86 13.78
C VAL A 73 -10.69 5.77 15.24
N VAL A 74 -10.32 6.90 15.84
CA VAL A 74 -9.73 6.96 17.18
C VAL A 74 -10.84 7.19 18.21
N PHE A 75 -11.18 6.14 18.96
CA PHE A 75 -12.17 6.19 20.04
C PHE A 75 -11.56 6.75 21.32
N ARG A 76 -12.37 7.45 22.13
CA ARG A 76 -12.01 7.86 23.51
C ARG A 76 -11.86 6.68 24.45
N ASN A 77 -12.67 5.65 24.24
CA ASN A 77 -12.61 4.37 24.95
C ASN A 77 -12.45 4.46 26.50
N PRO A 78 -13.28 5.25 27.22
CA PRO A 78 -13.12 5.48 28.66
C PRO A 78 -13.29 4.20 29.49
N ASN A 79 -14.04 3.23 28.97
CA ASN A 79 -14.31 1.95 29.62
C ASN A 79 -13.26 0.87 29.28
N ASN A 80 -12.16 1.26 28.63
CA ASN A 80 -11.06 0.37 28.21
C ASN A 80 -11.55 -0.88 27.46
N TYR A 81 -12.49 -0.70 26.53
CA TYR A 81 -12.99 -1.77 25.68
C TYR A 81 -11.88 -2.41 24.85
N LYS A 82 -12.06 -3.72 24.62
CA LYS A 82 -11.19 -4.54 23.77
C LYS A 82 -11.38 -4.19 22.28
N PRO A 83 -10.42 -4.52 21.41
CA PRO A 83 -10.53 -4.30 19.97
C PRO A 83 -11.85 -4.79 19.35
N ASP A 84 -12.31 -5.98 19.74
CA ASP A 84 -13.53 -6.58 19.19
C ASP A 84 -14.78 -5.73 19.43
N THR A 85 -14.87 -5.08 20.59
CA THR A 85 -15.98 -4.18 20.90
C THR A 85 -15.98 -2.97 19.96
N LEU A 86 -14.81 -2.35 19.74
CA LEU A 86 -14.69 -1.19 18.87
C LEU A 86 -14.87 -1.56 17.39
N LEU A 87 -14.42 -2.74 16.96
CA LEU A 87 -14.78 -3.31 15.66
C LEU A 87 -16.30 -3.50 15.52
N GLY A 88 -16.96 -3.96 16.58
CA GLY A 88 -18.42 -4.05 16.65
C GLY A 88 -19.12 -2.70 16.45
N TYR A 89 -18.57 -1.61 17.01
CA TYR A 89 -19.09 -0.27 16.79
C TYR A 89 -18.94 0.19 15.34
N LEU A 90 -17.78 -0.05 14.74
CA LEU A 90 -17.55 0.23 13.32
C LEU A 90 -18.50 -0.58 12.43
N LYS A 91 -18.71 -1.87 12.73
CA LYS A 91 -19.66 -2.71 12.01
C LYS A 91 -21.08 -2.15 12.06
N LYS A 92 -21.57 -1.76 13.24
CA LYS A 92 -22.91 -1.16 13.40
C LYS A 92 -23.05 0.18 12.67
N PHE A 93 -22.00 1.00 12.73
CA PHE A 93 -21.90 2.23 11.95
C PHE A 93 -22.05 1.95 10.44
N MET A 94 -21.25 1.02 9.92
CA MET A 94 -21.26 0.67 8.49
C MET A 94 -22.62 0.10 8.08
N GLN A 95 -23.22 -0.78 8.89
CA GLN A 95 -24.55 -1.34 8.63
C GLN A 95 -25.65 -0.27 8.58
N LYS A 96 -25.54 0.79 9.39
CA LYS A 96 -26.53 1.89 9.38
C LYS A 96 -26.47 2.74 8.11
N TYR A 97 -25.26 3.05 7.63
CA TYR A 97 -25.08 4.01 6.52
C TYR A 97 -24.78 3.36 5.17
N TYR A 98 -24.41 2.09 5.16
CA TYR A 98 -23.95 1.34 3.99
C TYR A 98 -24.56 -0.07 3.98
N SER A 99 -25.83 -0.19 4.37
CA SER A 99 -26.54 -1.49 4.49
C SER A 99 -26.56 -2.31 3.20
N THR A 100 -26.43 -1.67 2.04
CA THR A 100 -26.39 -2.32 0.72
C THR A 100 -24.98 -2.65 0.23
N SER A 101 -23.95 -2.26 0.98
CA SER A 101 -22.53 -2.53 0.66
C SER A 101 -22.05 -3.81 1.35
N GLU A 102 -21.01 -4.42 0.80
CA GLU A 102 -20.36 -5.53 1.49
C GLU A 102 -19.58 -5.01 2.70
N ILE A 103 -19.83 -5.66 3.85
CA ILE A 103 -19.24 -5.31 5.14
C ILE A 103 -18.76 -6.60 5.80
N TYR A 104 -17.46 -6.71 5.98
CA TYR A 104 -16.86 -7.88 6.62
C TYR A 104 -15.64 -7.49 7.45
N ARG A 105 -15.16 -8.44 8.26
CA ARG A 105 -13.95 -8.25 9.07
C ARG A 105 -12.77 -8.85 8.33
N ASP A 106 -11.68 -8.09 8.19
CA ASP A 106 -10.39 -8.59 7.73
C ASP A 106 -9.32 -8.23 8.76
N SER A 107 -8.84 -9.21 9.52
CA SER A 107 -8.22 -8.95 10.82
C SER A 107 -7.02 -7.97 10.74
N PRO A 108 -7.02 -6.84 11.48
CA PRO A 108 -7.94 -6.44 12.54
C PRO A 108 -8.79 -5.21 12.17
N THR A 109 -9.22 -5.10 10.93
CA THR A 109 -9.99 -3.96 10.40
C THR A 109 -11.41 -4.39 10.06
N MET A 110 -12.29 -3.39 9.90
CA MET A 110 -13.60 -3.58 9.27
C MET A 110 -13.52 -3.09 7.83
N VAL A 111 -13.81 -3.97 6.88
CA VAL A 111 -13.80 -3.65 5.45
C VAL A 111 -15.18 -3.21 5.00
N LEU A 112 -15.24 -2.05 4.34
CA LEU A 112 -16.39 -1.56 3.59
C LEU A 112 -16.04 -1.59 2.11
N GLU A 113 -16.71 -2.44 1.33
CA GLU A 113 -16.55 -2.43 -0.13
C GLU A 113 -17.58 -1.54 -0.81
N LEU A 114 -17.10 -0.50 -1.47
CA LEU A 114 -17.88 0.29 -2.43
C LEU A 114 -17.52 -0.17 -3.85
N ASN A 115 -18.42 0.08 -4.81
CA ASN A 115 -18.24 -0.35 -6.20
C ASN A 115 -16.87 0.02 -6.80
N HIS A 116 -16.31 1.18 -6.43
CA HIS A 116 -15.08 1.73 -6.99
C HIS A 116 -13.86 1.62 -6.05
N ILE A 117 -14.04 1.32 -4.75
CA ILE A 117 -12.94 1.31 -3.77
C ILE A 117 -13.30 0.54 -2.50
N LYS A 118 -12.31 -0.07 -1.85
CA LYS A 118 -12.43 -0.68 -0.52
C LYS A 118 -11.92 0.29 0.54
N PHE A 119 -12.60 0.39 1.68
CA PHE A 119 -12.11 1.09 2.86
C PHE A 119 -11.80 0.08 3.97
N GLU A 120 -10.60 0.16 4.54
CA GLU A 120 -10.24 -0.54 5.77
C GLU A 120 -10.36 0.42 6.96
N LEU A 121 -11.44 0.28 7.73
CA LEU A 121 -11.64 1.05 8.95
C LEU A 121 -10.89 0.40 10.11
N VAL A 122 -9.89 1.11 10.62
CA VAL A 122 -9.04 0.67 11.71
C VAL A 122 -9.49 1.33 13.02
N PRO A 123 -10.04 0.57 13.99
CA PRO A 123 -10.33 1.14 15.30
C PRO A 123 -9.00 1.43 16.00
N ALA A 124 -8.92 2.59 16.63
CA ALA A 124 -7.77 2.98 17.42
C ALA A 124 -8.18 3.55 18.77
N LYS A 125 -7.26 3.52 19.72
CA LYS A 125 -7.34 4.30 20.96
C LYS A 125 -6.13 5.21 21.09
N GLN A 126 -6.29 6.27 21.86
CA GLN A 126 -5.22 7.21 22.17
C GLN A 126 -4.93 7.17 23.68
N ASP A 127 -3.66 7.19 24.07
CA ASP A 127 -3.30 7.41 25.48
C ASP A 127 -3.24 8.90 25.83
N TYR A 128 -2.95 9.21 27.09
CA TYR A 128 -2.83 10.58 27.59
C TYR A 128 -1.69 11.38 26.91
N TYR A 129 -0.66 10.71 26.42
CA TYR A 129 0.47 11.32 25.72
C TYR A 129 0.23 11.51 24.22
N GLY A 130 -0.95 11.14 23.72
CA GLY A 130 -1.29 11.22 22.30
C GLY A 130 -0.81 10.04 21.45
N ASN A 131 -0.24 8.99 22.06
CA ASN A 131 0.18 7.80 21.33
C ASN A 131 -1.04 7.01 20.85
N LEU A 132 -0.98 6.56 19.60
CA LEU A 132 -2.03 5.78 18.98
C LEU A 132 -1.75 4.29 19.11
N TYR A 133 -2.82 3.54 19.35
CA TYR A 133 -2.79 2.09 19.43
C TYR A 133 -3.87 1.52 18.51
N ILE A 134 -3.50 0.49 17.75
CA ILE A 134 -4.40 -0.29 16.89
C ILE A 134 -4.43 -1.74 17.40
N PRO A 135 -5.38 -2.57 16.97
CA PRO A 135 -5.40 -3.95 17.43
C PRO A 135 -4.15 -4.69 16.94
N SER A 136 -3.63 -5.57 17.78
CA SER A 136 -2.46 -6.40 17.45
C SER A 136 -2.84 -7.52 16.48
N LYS A 137 -2.11 -7.64 15.36
CA LYS A 137 -2.26 -8.77 14.40
C LYS A 137 -1.65 -10.07 14.91
N SER A 138 -0.63 -10.00 15.77
CA SER A 138 0.35 -11.09 15.94
C SER A 138 0.60 -11.54 17.38
N ASN A 139 0.03 -10.87 18.39
CA ASN A 139 0.26 -11.23 19.78
C ASN A 139 -1.05 -11.50 20.53
N LEU A 140 -1.25 -12.75 20.95
CA LEU A 140 -2.38 -13.18 21.79
C LEU A 140 -2.33 -12.60 23.22
N LEU A 141 -1.17 -12.11 23.66
CA LEU A 141 -0.96 -11.53 25.00
C LEU A 141 -1.18 -10.02 25.05
N THR A 142 -1.16 -9.32 23.92
CA THR A 142 -1.37 -7.87 23.86
C THR A 142 -2.41 -7.55 22.79
N GLU A 143 -3.62 -7.18 23.21
CA GLU A 143 -4.74 -6.87 22.32
C GLU A 143 -4.50 -5.58 21.52
N TRP A 144 -3.67 -4.68 22.03
CA TRP A 144 -3.34 -3.38 21.44
C TRP A 144 -1.84 -3.28 21.15
N MET A 145 -1.48 -2.73 20.00
CA MET A 145 -0.10 -2.41 19.64
C MET A 145 0.04 -0.93 19.28
N ARG A 146 1.13 -0.29 19.74
CA ARG A 146 1.44 1.10 19.40
C ARG A 146 1.68 1.22 17.90
N THR A 147 1.18 2.30 17.31
CA THR A 147 1.39 2.61 15.89
C THR A 147 1.72 4.08 15.69
N ASP A 148 2.41 4.38 14.60
CA ASP A 148 2.61 5.73 14.10
C ASP A 148 2.17 5.75 12.62
N PRO A 149 0.90 6.12 12.35
CA PRO A 149 0.35 6.09 11.00
C PRO A 149 0.98 7.13 10.07
N THR A 150 1.75 8.08 10.61
CA THR A 150 2.31 9.22 9.85
C THR A 150 3.83 9.29 9.84
N GLY A 151 4.53 8.65 10.78
CA GLY A 151 5.98 8.75 10.93
C GLY A 151 6.78 8.24 9.74
N PHE A 152 6.23 7.28 8.99
CA PHE A 152 6.85 6.83 7.74
C PHE A 152 6.74 7.86 6.61
N ASN A 153 5.71 8.72 6.62
CA ASN A 153 5.46 9.68 5.53
C ASN A 153 6.63 10.64 5.33
N LYS A 154 7.21 11.15 6.44
CA LYS A 154 8.39 12.03 6.36
C LYS A 154 9.58 11.30 5.75
N LYS A 155 9.87 10.06 6.18
CA LYS A 155 10.98 9.25 5.64
C LYS A 155 10.82 9.01 4.14
N LEU A 156 9.61 8.67 3.70
CA LEU A 156 9.31 8.49 2.28
C LEU A 156 9.47 9.81 1.51
N THR A 157 8.96 10.92 2.01
CA THR A 157 9.09 12.23 1.35
C THR A 157 10.55 12.64 1.22
N ASP A 158 11.32 12.55 2.31
CA ASP A 158 12.76 12.88 2.30
C ASP A 158 13.52 12.01 1.29
N ALA A 159 13.28 10.69 1.30
CA ALA A 159 13.91 9.77 0.33
C ALA A 159 13.50 10.10 -1.11
N ASN A 160 12.22 10.37 -1.35
CA ASN A 160 11.72 10.72 -2.68
C ASN A 160 12.38 12.01 -3.20
N THR A 161 12.49 13.04 -2.38
CA THR A 161 13.17 14.30 -2.74
C THR A 161 14.65 14.07 -3.06
N ARG A 162 15.38 13.34 -2.21
CA ARG A 162 16.80 13.02 -2.44
C ARG A 162 17.06 12.25 -3.74
N ASN A 163 16.08 11.49 -4.19
CA ASN A 163 16.16 10.67 -5.40
C ASN A 163 15.46 11.34 -6.61
N SER A 164 15.29 12.66 -6.58
CA SER A 164 14.64 13.46 -7.63
C SER A 164 13.26 12.91 -8.03
N SER A 165 12.43 12.63 -7.04
CA SER A 165 11.05 12.14 -7.18
C SER A 165 10.87 10.75 -7.79
N LYS A 166 11.92 9.91 -7.85
CA LYS A 166 11.87 8.56 -8.45
C LYS A 166 11.38 7.47 -7.50
N ILE A 167 11.44 7.67 -6.17
CA ILE A 167 11.12 6.62 -5.19
C ILE A 167 9.64 6.23 -5.21
N LYS A 168 8.72 7.20 -5.26
CA LYS A 168 7.28 6.88 -5.34
C LYS A 168 6.91 6.13 -6.64
N PRO A 169 7.39 6.53 -7.83
CA PRO A 169 7.28 5.73 -9.06
C PRO A 169 7.81 4.30 -8.91
N VAL A 170 9.02 4.14 -8.37
CA VAL A 170 9.65 2.82 -8.16
C VAL A 170 8.81 1.97 -7.20
N ILE A 171 8.32 2.54 -6.10
CA ILE A 171 7.42 1.84 -5.18
C ILE A 171 6.18 1.32 -5.89
N ARG A 172 5.53 2.13 -6.74
CA ARG A 172 4.33 1.70 -7.46
C ARG A 172 4.64 0.55 -8.43
N LEU A 173 5.72 0.66 -9.20
CA LEU A 173 6.20 -0.45 -10.04
C LEU A 173 6.43 -1.71 -9.23
N MET A 174 7.14 -1.61 -8.10
CA MET A 174 7.47 -2.78 -7.29
C MET A 174 6.26 -3.40 -6.61
N LYS A 175 5.28 -2.60 -6.17
CA LYS A 175 3.99 -3.11 -5.71
C LYS A 175 3.25 -3.84 -6.83
N TYR A 176 3.20 -3.25 -8.03
CA TYR A 176 2.55 -3.86 -9.19
C TYR A 176 3.18 -5.21 -9.57
N TRP A 177 4.52 -5.27 -9.63
CA TRP A 177 5.25 -6.51 -9.84
C TRP A 177 5.00 -7.54 -8.73
N ASN A 178 5.02 -7.12 -7.46
CA ASN A 178 4.75 -8.02 -6.33
C ASN A 178 3.35 -8.63 -6.42
N ARG A 179 2.32 -7.83 -6.74
CA ARG A 179 0.94 -8.32 -6.90
C ARG A 179 0.80 -9.26 -8.10
N GLY A 180 1.34 -8.90 -9.25
CA GLY A 180 1.21 -9.70 -10.47
C GLY A 180 2.08 -10.96 -10.47
N LYS A 181 3.39 -10.79 -10.33
CA LYS A 181 4.40 -11.87 -10.48
C LYS A 181 4.62 -12.65 -9.20
N LEU A 182 4.71 -11.99 -8.05
CA LEU A 182 4.95 -12.66 -6.77
C LEU A 182 3.67 -13.04 -6.01
N LYS A 183 2.50 -12.80 -6.59
CA LYS A 183 1.19 -13.12 -5.97
C LYS A 183 1.00 -12.47 -4.60
N GLY A 184 1.52 -11.26 -4.43
CA GLY A 184 1.40 -10.48 -3.21
C GLY A 184 2.22 -11.02 -2.03
N HIS A 185 3.28 -11.81 -2.30
CA HIS A 185 4.13 -12.40 -1.26
C HIS A 185 4.64 -11.35 -0.24
N TYR A 186 5.10 -10.19 -0.71
CA TYR A 186 5.52 -9.12 0.19
C TYR A 186 4.34 -8.27 0.66
N SER A 187 4.27 -7.99 1.96
CA SER A 187 3.39 -6.95 2.49
C SER A 187 3.73 -5.60 1.85
N SER A 188 2.74 -4.91 1.28
CA SER A 188 2.93 -3.63 0.59
C SER A 188 3.66 -2.61 1.48
N TYR A 189 3.22 -2.44 2.72
CA TYR A 189 3.82 -1.44 3.62
C TYR A 189 5.25 -1.80 4.03
N VAL A 190 5.53 -3.08 4.30
CA VAL A 190 6.89 -3.54 4.62
C VAL A 190 7.81 -3.33 3.42
N PHE A 191 7.32 -3.61 2.21
CA PHE A 191 8.11 -3.44 1.00
C PHE A 191 8.41 -1.97 0.71
N GLU A 192 7.43 -1.07 0.87
CA GLU A 192 7.63 0.39 0.82
C GLU A 192 8.75 0.85 1.76
N LYS A 193 8.71 0.41 3.02
CA LYS A 193 9.73 0.73 4.02
C LYS A 193 11.12 0.23 3.63
N TRP A 194 11.20 -1.01 3.12
CA TRP A 194 12.46 -1.59 2.69
C TRP A 194 13.08 -0.80 1.53
N ILE A 195 12.29 -0.44 0.52
CA ILE A 195 12.73 0.39 -0.61
C ILE A 195 13.23 1.75 -0.12
N VAL A 196 12.45 2.44 0.72
CA VAL A 196 12.85 3.75 1.28
C VAL A 196 14.15 3.62 2.08
N GLY A 197 14.25 2.63 2.96
CA GLY A 197 15.44 2.41 3.78
C GLY A 197 16.70 2.18 2.93
N ARG A 198 16.57 1.41 1.85
CA ARG A 198 17.69 1.09 0.94
C ARG A 198 18.18 2.30 0.15
N TYR A 199 17.27 3.11 -0.40
CA TYR A 199 17.64 4.16 -1.36
C TYR A 199 17.63 5.58 -0.79
N THR A 200 17.37 5.78 0.51
CA THR A 200 17.44 7.12 1.11
C THR A 200 18.81 7.78 0.92
N TYR A 201 19.89 6.99 0.98
CA TYR A 201 21.27 7.47 0.87
C TYR A 201 22.07 6.79 -0.26
N LEU A 202 21.40 6.01 -1.11
CA LEU A 202 22.02 5.28 -2.22
C LEU A 202 21.24 5.53 -3.52
N PRO A 203 21.17 6.77 -4.00
CA PRO A 203 20.38 7.07 -5.19
C PRO A 203 20.89 6.33 -6.42
N ARG A 204 19.96 6.07 -7.35
CA ARG A 204 20.23 5.62 -8.72
C ARG A 204 19.82 6.69 -9.72
N ASN A 205 20.42 6.63 -10.90
CA ASN A 205 20.22 7.62 -11.94
C ASN A 205 18.86 7.44 -12.64
N LEU A 206 18.54 6.20 -13.04
CA LEU A 206 17.34 5.87 -13.81
C LEU A 206 16.35 5.04 -12.98
N VAL A 207 15.06 5.11 -13.31
CA VAL A 207 14.00 4.29 -12.68
C VAL A 207 14.31 2.80 -12.85
N ARG A 208 14.76 2.41 -14.04
CA ARG A 208 15.19 1.03 -14.36
C ARG A 208 16.27 0.52 -13.41
N ASP A 209 17.24 1.36 -13.04
CA ASP A 209 18.36 0.95 -12.21
C ASP A 209 17.91 0.58 -10.79
N TYR A 210 16.91 1.29 -10.25
CA TYR A 210 16.27 0.86 -8.99
C TYR A 210 15.56 -0.47 -9.17
N VAL A 211 14.74 -0.63 -10.22
CA VAL A 211 13.99 -1.87 -10.46
C VAL A 211 14.92 -3.08 -10.55
N TYR A 212 16.03 -2.96 -11.28
CA TYR A 212 17.02 -4.02 -11.41
C TYR A 212 17.67 -4.35 -10.06
N ASP A 213 18.19 -3.33 -9.36
CA ASP A 213 18.84 -3.52 -8.06
C ASP A 213 17.90 -4.15 -7.02
N ILE A 214 16.62 -3.74 -6.99
CA ILE A 214 15.63 -4.33 -6.11
C ILE A 214 15.44 -5.81 -6.42
N ILE A 215 15.09 -6.15 -7.67
CA ILE A 215 14.75 -7.54 -8.03
C ILE A 215 15.96 -8.47 -7.83
N GLU A 216 17.16 -8.00 -8.18
CA GLU A 216 18.39 -8.79 -8.03
C GLU A 216 18.78 -9.02 -6.57
N SER A 217 18.56 -8.02 -5.70
CA SER A 217 18.95 -8.07 -4.29
C SER A 217 17.99 -8.86 -3.39
N LEU A 218 16.74 -9.08 -3.80
CA LEU A 218 15.79 -9.88 -3.03
C LEU A 218 16.20 -11.36 -3.00
N THR A 219 16.01 -12.01 -1.85
CA THR A 219 16.28 -13.44 -1.64
C THR A 219 15.05 -14.11 -1.05
N TYR A 220 14.99 -15.45 -1.14
CA TYR A 220 13.99 -16.26 -0.46
C TYR A 220 14.61 -17.02 0.72
N ASN A 221 13.78 -17.37 1.69
CA ASN A 221 14.10 -18.25 2.79
C ASN A 221 13.78 -19.70 2.43
N TRP A 222 14.31 -20.64 3.22
CA TRP A 222 14.03 -22.07 3.04
C TRP A 222 12.52 -22.40 3.07
N ASN A 223 11.79 -21.75 3.98
CA ASN A 223 10.36 -22.00 4.21
C ASN A 223 9.42 -21.27 3.23
N ASP A 224 9.94 -20.45 2.32
CA ASP A 224 9.08 -19.80 1.33
C ASP A 224 8.54 -20.81 0.32
N SER A 225 7.36 -20.52 -0.24
CA SER A 225 6.71 -21.43 -1.20
C SER A 225 7.53 -21.58 -2.48
N ASP A 226 7.51 -22.77 -3.07
CA ASP A 226 8.23 -23.03 -4.32
C ASP A 226 7.73 -22.17 -5.48
N THR A 227 6.45 -21.80 -5.47
CA THR A 227 5.88 -20.85 -6.43
C THR A 227 6.54 -19.48 -6.31
N PHE A 228 6.74 -18.97 -5.09
CA PHE A 228 7.44 -17.71 -4.88
C PHE A 228 8.91 -17.81 -5.31
N LYS A 229 9.63 -18.86 -4.90
CA LYS A 229 11.03 -19.09 -5.27
C LYS A 229 11.23 -19.11 -6.79
N ARG A 230 10.38 -19.85 -7.52
CA ARG A 230 10.39 -19.90 -8.99
C ARG A 230 10.09 -18.54 -9.61
N ASN A 231 9.08 -17.82 -9.12
CA ASN A 231 8.71 -16.51 -9.67
C ASN A 231 9.79 -15.45 -9.44
N LEU A 232 10.47 -15.48 -8.28
CA LEU A 232 11.59 -14.59 -8.00
C LEU A 232 12.80 -14.92 -8.90
N ASN A 233 13.17 -16.20 -9.03
CA ASN A 233 14.26 -16.62 -9.91
C ASN A 233 13.97 -16.28 -11.39
N SER A 234 12.75 -16.51 -11.86
CA SER A 234 12.32 -16.09 -13.20
C SER A 234 12.40 -14.57 -13.38
N SER A 235 12.07 -13.79 -12.35
CA SER A 235 12.21 -12.33 -12.41
C SER A 235 13.67 -11.90 -12.55
N LYS A 236 14.60 -12.52 -11.80
CA LYS A 236 16.03 -12.24 -11.91
C LYS A 236 16.58 -12.61 -13.29
N GLU A 237 16.15 -13.74 -13.84
CA GLU A 237 16.56 -14.17 -15.18
C GLU A 237 16.07 -13.21 -16.27
N ILE A 238 14.84 -12.71 -16.16
CA ILE A 238 14.33 -11.66 -17.07
C ILE A 238 15.18 -10.38 -16.98
N ILE A 239 15.57 -9.95 -15.78
CA ILE A 239 16.46 -8.80 -15.62
C ILE A 239 17.83 -9.05 -16.26
N ARG A 240 18.40 -10.25 -16.10
CA ARG A 240 19.66 -10.64 -16.76
C ARG A 240 19.56 -10.53 -18.28
N GLN A 241 18.48 -11.05 -18.87
CA GLN A 241 18.22 -10.97 -20.31
C GLN A 241 18.01 -9.54 -20.79
N CYS A 242 17.29 -8.72 -20.02
CA CYS A 242 17.13 -7.30 -20.35
C CYS A 242 18.49 -6.59 -20.46
N LYS A 243 19.38 -6.80 -19.49
CA LYS A 243 20.74 -6.23 -19.50
C LYS A 243 21.56 -6.73 -20.70
N GLU A 244 21.44 -8.02 -21.05
CA GLU A 244 22.08 -8.60 -22.22
C GLU A 244 21.59 -7.95 -23.52
N PHE A 245 20.28 -7.80 -23.69
CA PHE A 245 19.70 -7.16 -24.87
C PHE A 245 20.08 -5.68 -24.97
N GLU A 246 20.11 -4.95 -23.86
CA GLU A 246 20.59 -3.55 -23.86
C GLU A 246 22.09 -3.46 -24.23
N SER A 247 22.92 -4.39 -23.77
CA SER A 247 24.36 -4.43 -24.12
C SER A 247 24.62 -4.72 -25.60
N ARG A 248 23.67 -5.36 -26.27
CA ARG A 248 23.71 -5.70 -27.70
C ARG A 248 22.98 -4.67 -28.57
N ASP A 249 22.59 -3.54 -28.00
CA ASP A 249 21.80 -2.49 -28.65
C ASP A 249 20.49 -3.01 -29.27
N MET A 250 19.78 -3.88 -28.54
CA MET A 250 18.49 -4.47 -28.92
C MET A 250 17.34 -3.91 -28.06
N PRO A 251 17.04 -2.60 -28.12
CA PRO A 251 16.12 -1.95 -27.19
C PRO A 251 14.68 -2.48 -27.28
N TYR A 252 14.21 -2.84 -28.48
CA TYR A 252 12.86 -3.39 -28.65
C TYR A 252 12.69 -4.76 -27.99
N THR A 253 13.69 -5.64 -28.14
CA THR A 253 13.71 -6.95 -27.48
C THR A 253 13.81 -6.80 -25.97
N ALA A 254 14.65 -5.88 -25.49
CA ALA A 254 14.78 -5.56 -24.07
C ALA A 254 13.45 -5.07 -23.46
N VAL A 255 12.73 -4.18 -24.16
CA VAL A 255 11.40 -3.70 -23.73
C VAL A 255 10.35 -4.82 -23.79
N SER A 256 10.39 -5.69 -24.79
CA SER A 256 9.52 -6.87 -24.85
C SER A 256 9.75 -7.81 -23.66
N GLU A 257 11.01 -7.97 -23.26
CA GLU A 257 11.40 -8.82 -22.15
C GLU A 257 10.95 -8.25 -20.79
N ILE A 258 11.17 -6.96 -20.53
CA ILE A 258 10.78 -6.33 -19.25
C ILE A 258 9.25 -6.29 -19.06
N LYS A 259 8.48 -6.23 -20.16
CA LYS A 259 7.01 -6.30 -20.14
C LYS A 259 6.48 -7.61 -19.56
N LYS A 260 7.29 -8.68 -19.57
CA LYS A 260 6.95 -9.93 -18.88
C LYS A 260 6.89 -9.76 -17.37
N LEU A 261 7.57 -8.77 -16.79
CA LEU A 261 7.49 -8.46 -15.35
C LEU A 261 6.51 -7.32 -15.06
N PHE A 262 6.44 -6.36 -15.98
CA PHE A 262 5.67 -5.14 -15.86
C PHE A 262 4.79 -4.99 -17.09
N PRO A 263 3.66 -5.71 -17.19
CA PRO A 263 2.76 -5.56 -18.34
C PRO A 263 2.09 -4.18 -18.35
N ALA A 264 1.60 -3.76 -19.52
CA ALA A 264 0.81 -2.53 -19.66
C ALA A 264 -0.59 -2.69 -19.03
N ILE A 265 -1.21 -1.56 -18.68
CA ILE A 265 -2.50 -1.44 -17.95
C ILE A 265 -3.44 -0.43 -18.62
#